data_AF-A0A956EHX8-F1
#
_entry.id   AF-A0A956EHX8-F1
#
_cell.length_a   1.000
_cell.length_b   1.000
_cell.length_c   1.000
_cell.angle_alpha   90.00
_cell.angle_beta   90.00
_cell.angle_gamma   90.00
#
_symmetry.space_group_name_H-M   'P 1'
#
loop_
_entity.id
_entity.type
_entity.pdbx_description
1 polymer ?
#
loop_
_entity_poly.entity_id
_entity_poly.type
_entity_poly.pdbx_seq_one_letter_code
_entity_poly.pdbx_strand_id
1 'polypeptide(L)'
;MRRALVLALPIALLACSADDGGGTMTDGATTSVDSTTSTSSSTSSTSSGGSTSTSSTGDASTSDAPTTSTSSTGATTGSTGETEGASSSTTGDLGPMVDVNDPQLYSFEFTPDQADAEATEVLATQLAYLDTTAPLQGKLVVYLHGAGVPTVCGSKEHGQVLAKMGFHVFSPCYRSDYGVGNCGDDIGGCRLEAFEGVDHHPFIDITPPNSIETRVVKGLSYLQAQHPGGDWQYFLDGDAPRWDRIIISGISHGASSSGVIAMNRIVDRAVMLSGPLDTNQAWLKGQPMTAIERFWGFTHTADDQHPGHLQAFADLGMVGDPAVVDDAQPPYGGSQRLVTSAPTNNGHGSTQAGGASPKDANNDYLFMPVWETMYGVTP
;
A
#
# COMPACT_ATOMS: atom_id res chain seq x y z
N MET A 1 38.95 -17.59 -28.16
CA MET A 1 38.33 -16.68 -27.18
C MET A 1 37.73 -15.50 -27.93
N ARG A 2 36.43 -15.53 -28.22
CA ARG A 2 35.68 -14.41 -28.82
C ARG A 2 34.56 -14.05 -27.85
N ARG A 3 34.60 -12.84 -27.30
CA ARG A 3 33.53 -12.28 -26.46
C ARG A 3 32.41 -11.78 -27.37
N ALA A 4 31.19 -12.27 -27.15
CA ALA A 4 29.99 -11.73 -27.76
C ALA A 4 29.50 -10.54 -26.91
N LEU A 5 29.34 -9.40 -27.56
CA LEU A 5 28.73 -8.19 -27.02
C LEU A 5 27.21 -8.33 -27.22
N VAL A 6 26.44 -8.44 -26.14
CA VAL A 6 24.97 -8.41 -26.21
C VAL A 6 24.54 -6.96 -26.03
N LEU A 7 23.91 -6.41 -27.08
CA LEU A 7 23.31 -5.09 -27.13
C LEU A 7 21.93 -5.19 -26.47
N ALA A 8 21.72 -4.52 -25.34
CA ALA A 8 20.40 -4.40 -24.71
C ALA A 8 19.62 -3.27 -25.39
N LEU A 9 18.40 -3.59 -25.86
CA LEU A 9 17.42 -2.63 -26.37
C LEU A 9 16.65 -2.04 -25.16
N PRO A 10 16.42 -0.73 -25.07
CA PRO A 10 15.58 -0.17 -24.01
C PRO A 10 14.09 -0.41 -24.33
N ILE A 11 13.37 -1.03 -23.39
CA ILE A 11 11.91 -1.05 -23.33
C ILE A 11 11.47 0.27 -22.71
N ALA A 12 10.61 1.01 -23.41
CA ALA A 12 10.06 2.27 -22.92
C ALA A 12 9.11 1.99 -21.73
N LEU A 13 9.52 2.41 -20.52
CA LEU A 13 8.58 2.65 -19.43
C LEU A 13 7.79 3.91 -19.77
N LEU A 14 6.47 3.80 -19.82
CA LEU A 14 5.57 4.95 -19.88
C LEU A 14 5.59 5.62 -18.50
N ALA A 15 6.46 6.60 -18.32
CA ALA A 15 6.39 7.55 -17.22
C ALA A 15 5.33 8.60 -17.58
N CYS A 16 4.18 8.56 -16.92
CA CYS A 16 3.20 9.63 -17.01
C CYS A 16 3.58 10.74 -16.01
N SER A 17 4.31 11.74 -16.50
CA SER A 17 4.41 13.02 -15.82
C SER A 17 3.05 13.72 -15.85
N ALA A 18 2.53 14.10 -14.69
CA ALA A 18 1.47 15.09 -14.60
C ALA A 18 2.12 16.46 -14.88
N ASP A 19 1.71 17.12 -15.97
CA ASP A 19 2.09 18.50 -16.27
C ASP A 19 0.82 19.32 -16.50
N ASP A 20 0.78 20.48 -15.88
CA ASP A 20 -0.36 21.39 -15.79
C ASP A 20 -0.58 22.12 -17.13
N GLY A 21 -1.70 21.82 -17.79
CA GLY A 21 -2.08 22.43 -19.06
C GLY A 21 -2.84 23.76 -18.90
N GLY A 22 -2.11 24.88 -18.93
CA GLY A 22 -2.66 26.20 -19.23
C GLY A 22 -3.03 26.32 -20.72
N GLY A 23 -4.30 26.59 -21.01
CA GLY A 23 -4.81 26.68 -22.37
C GLY A 23 -4.61 28.04 -23.03
N THR A 24 -4.26 28.02 -24.32
CA THR A 24 -4.62 29.06 -25.29
C THR A 24 -5.00 28.44 -26.64
N MET A 25 -6.18 28.85 -27.12
CA MET A 25 -6.84 28.51 -28.38
C MET A 25 -6.03 28.87 -29.63
N THR A 26 -6.17 28.06 -30.70
CA THR A 26 -6.39 28.53 -32.08
C THR A 26 -6.95 27.42 -32.99
N ASP A 27 -7.96 27.78 -33.79
CA ASP A 27 -8.60 27.05 -34.89
C ASP A 27 -7.66 26.63 -36.04
N GLY A 28 -8.05 25.61 -36.83
CA GLY A 28 -7.55 25.47 -38.21
C GLY A 28 -7.63 24.08 -38.88
N ALA A 29 -8.82 23.75 -39.41
CA ALA A 29 -9.14 22.97 -40.62
C ALA A 29 -8.12 22.02 -41.35
N THR A 30 -8.65 20.83 -41.68
CA THR A 30 -8.54 20.04 -42.93
C THR A 30 -7.20 19.49 -43.43
N THR A 31 -7.09 18.15 -43.56
CA THR A 31 -7.21 17.40 -44.84
C THR A 31 -6.89 15.91 -44.68
N SER A 32 -7.63 15.09 -45.42
CA SER A 32 -7.56 13.63 -45.54
C SER A 32 -6.32 13.15 -46.29
N VAL A 33 -5.76 12.00 -45.90
CA VAL A 33 -5.13 11.04 -46.83
C VAL A 33 -5.37 9.60 -46.36
N ASP A 34 -5.94 8.83 -47.26
CA ASP A 34 -6.20 7.40 -47.26
C ASP A 34 -4.91 6.60 -47.51
N SER A 35 -4.67 5.45 -46.86
CA SER A 35 -4.06 4.25 -47.51
C SER A 35 -3.82 3.05 -46.57
N THR A 36 -4.62 2.01 -46.82
CA THR A 36 -4.25 0.59 -46.99
C THR A 36 -3.57 -0.20 -45.86
N THR A 37 -4.41 -1.03 -45.24
CA THR A 37 -4.28 -2.50 -45.08
C THR A 37 -2.97 -3.18 -45.47
N SER A 38 -2.39 -3.94 -44.52
CA SER A 38 -1.77 -5.23 -44.81
C SER A 38 -1.96 -6.21 -43.64
N THR A 39 -2.79 -7.22 -43.93
CA THR A 39 -2.96 -8.49 -43.23
C THR A 39 -1.70 -9.35 -43.35
N SER A 40 -1.28 -9.99 -42.26
CA SER A 40 -0.53 -11.24 -42.32
C SER A 40 -0.99 -12.21 -41.24
N SER A 41 -1.77 -13.19 -41.69
CA SER A 41 -2.08 -14.44 -41.01
C SER A 41 -0.91 -15.41 -41.14
N SER A 42 -0.57 -16.14 -40.09
CA SER A 42 0.06 -17.45 -40.22
C SER A 42 -0.54 -18.46 -39.24
N THR A 43 -0.95 -19.57 -39.83
CA THR A 43 -1.63 -20.75 -39.30
C THR A 43 -0.70 -21.70 -38.57
N SER A 44 -1.24 -22.28 -37.50
CA SER A 44 -1.09 -23.64 -36.95
C SER A 44 -0.08 -24.63 -37.57
N SER A 45 0.64 -25.35 -36.71
CA SER A 45 0.81 -26.79 -36.87
C SER A 45 0.91 -27.53 -35.53
N THR A 46 0.02 -28.50 -35.39
CA THR A 46 -0.02 -29.58 -34.40
C THR A 46 1.03 -30.63 -34.76
N SER A 47 1.72 -31.23 -33.78
CA SER A 47 2.13 -32.63 -33.91
C SER A 47 2.23 -33.31 -32.53
N SER A 48 1.69 -34.51 -32.53
CA SER A 48 1.51 -35.46 -31.44
C SER A 48 2.43 -36.67 -31.64
N GLY A 49 2.87 -37.27 -30.53
CA GLY A 49 3.53 -38.58 -30.45
C GLY A 49 4.53 -38.57 -29.28
N GLY A 50 4.46 -39.37 -28.22
CA GLY A 50 3.81 -40.66 -27.99
C GLY A 50 4.86 -41.76 -27.90
N SER A 51 5.26 -42.17 -26.67
CA SER A 51 5.49 -43.58 -26.23
C SER A 51 6.30 -43.71 -24.92
N THR A 52 5.60 -44.15 -23.86
CA THR A 52 5.84 -45.27 -22.92
C THR A 52 7.24 -45.85 -22.62
N SER A 53 7.55 -45.98 -21.31
CA SER A 53 7.91 -47.22 -20.55
C SER A 53 8.07 -46.90 -19.03
N THR A 54 7.22 -47.42 -18.12
CA THR A 54 7.38 -48.59 -17.17
C THR A 54 8.70 -48.61 -16.36
N SER A 55 8.82 -48.94 -15.06
CA SER A 55 7.96 -49.24 -13.89
C SER A 55 8.87 -49.73 -12.73
N SER A 56 8.63 -49.35 -11.47
CA SER A 56 8.85 -50.12 -10.20
C SER A 56 8.65 -49.18 -8.98
N THR A 57 7.69 -49.33 -8.05
CA THR A 57 7.37 -50.32 -6.99
C THR A 57 8.32 -50.37 -5.78
N GLY A 58 7.77 -50.10 -4.58
CA GLY A 58 8.28 -50.42 -3.24
C GLY A 58 7.74 -49.46 -2.15
N ASP A 59 6.56 -49.71 -1.56
CA ASP A 59 6.31 -50.15 -0.15
C ASP A 59 6.93 -49.26 0.95
N ALA A 60 6.18 -48.51 1.78
CA ALA A 60 5.17 -48.83 2.82
C ALA A 60 5.74 -49.04 4.24
N SER A 61 5.14 -48.33 5.21
CA SER A 61 4.87 -48.69 6.63
C SER A 61 5.42 -47.70 7.69
N THR A 62 4.55 -46.97 8.42
CA THR A 62 4.03 -47.21 9.81
C THR A 62 4.87 -46.49 10.89
N SER A 63 4.35 -45.42 11.49
CA SER A 63 3.67 -45.33 12.81
C SER A 63 4.62 -45.33 14.02
N ASP A 64 4.59 -44.26 14.82
CA ASP A 64 4.22 -44.30 16.25
C ASP A 64 4.52 -42.96 16.95
N ALA A 65 3.47 -42.39 17.56
CA ALA A 65 3.53 -41.69 18.83
C ALA A 65 3.00 -42.68 19.89
N PRO A 66 3.27 -42.55 21.21
CA PRO A 66 2.44 -41.61 21.99
C PRO A 66 3.01 -41.07 23.34
N THR A 67 2.22 -40.16 23.93
CA THR A 67 1.92 -39.93 25.37
C THR A 67 2.89 -39.17 26.31
N THR A 68 2.43 -37.96 26.65
CA THR A 68 2.10 -37.41 27.98
C THR A 68 2.52 -38.17 29.25
N SER A 69 3.09 -37.43 30.21
CA SER A 69 2.88 -37.66 31.63
C SER A 69 2.77 -36.33 32.40
N THR A 70 1.78 -36.29 33.29
CA THR A 70 1.37 -35.20 34.18
C THR A 70 1.81 -35.52 35.61
N SER A 71 1.73 -34.51 36.49
CA SER A 71 1.72 -34.57 37.97
C SER A 71 3.11 -34.50 38.64
N SER A 72 3.35 -33.84 39.78
CA SER A 72 2.47 -33.37 40.85
C SER A 72 3.22 -32.37 41.78
N THR A 73 2.44 -31.46 42.38
CA THR A 73 2.51 -30.89 43.74
C THR A 73 3.84 -30.76 44.51
N GLY A 74 4.12 -29.52 44.95
CA GLY A 74 4.98 -29.23 46.10
C GLY A 74 4.69 -27.84 46.66
N ALA A 75 3.76 -27.76 47.61
CA ALA A 75 3.51 -26.57 48.41
C ALA A 75 4.51 -26.49 49.56
N THR A 76 5.25 -25.39 49.66
CA THR A 76 5.97 -25.01 50.90
C THR A 76 5.77 -23.52 51.14
N THR A 77 5.16 -23.25 52.29
CA THR A 77 4.96 -21.94 52.92
C THR A 77 6.28 -21.26 53.30
N GLY A 78 6.40 -19.97 52.99
CA GLY A 78 7.45 -19.08 53.48
C GLY A 78 7.11 -17.60 53.23
N SER A 79 6.57 -16.96 54.26
CA SER A 79 6.45 -15.49 54.44
C SER A 79 7.84 -14.84 54.29
N THR A 80 8.09 -13.64 53.77
CA THR A 80 7.48 -12.31 53.91
C THR A 80 8.05 -11.42 52.80
N GLY A 81 7.26 -10.52 52.22
CA GLY A 81 7.77 -9.47 51.34
C GLY A 81 6.63 -8.71 50.71
N GLU A 82 6.21 -7.63 51.35
CA GLU A 82 5.36 -6.62 50.75
C GLU A 82 6.04 -6.10 49.47
N THR A 83 5.45 -6.40 48.32
CA THR A 83 5.51 -5.53 47.17
C THR A 83 4.08 -5.30 46.73
N GLU A 84 3.69 -4.03 46.87
CA GLU A 84 2.47 -3.47 46.33
C GLU A 84 2.27 -4.01 44.93
N GLY A 85 1.25 -4.86 44.78
CA GLY A 85 0.67 -5.12 43.48
C GLY A 85 0.10 -3.80 43.01
N ALA A 86 0.90 -3.03 42.28
CA ALA A 86 0.38 -2.05 41.36
C ALA A 86 -0.56 -2.83 40.43
N SER A 87 -1.84 -2.78 40.76
CA SER A 87 -2.91 -2.91 39.80
C SER A 87 -2.46 -2.04 38.63
N SER A 88 -1.98 -2.69 37.57
CA SER A 88 -1.93 -2.09 36.24
C SER A 88 -3.39 -1.85 35.90
N SER A 89 -3.88 -0.71 36.38
CA SER A 89 -5.06 -0.08 35.85
C SER A 89 -4.84 -0.05 34.35
N THR A 90 -5.75 -0.66 33.62
CA THR A 90 -5.94 -0.43 32.19
C THR A 90 -6.22 1.06 32.02
N THR A 91 -5.17 1.89 32.07
CA THR A 91 -5.17 3.18 31.41
C THR A 91 -5.28 2.80 29.95
N GLY A 92 -6.52 2.84 29.44
CA GLY A 92 -6.77 2.63 28.02
C GLY A 92 -5.82 3.51 27.23
N ASP A 93 -5.33 2.97 26.11
CA ASP A 93 -4.52 3.71 25.15
C ASP A 93 -5.24 5.03 24.80
N LEU A 94 -4.74 6.16 25.30
CA LEU A 94 -5.41 7.46 25.21
C LEU A 94 -5.27 8.10 23.82
N GLY A 95 -4.54 7.46 22.91
CA GLY A 95 -4.15 8.06 21.64
C GLY A 95 -2.94 8.99 21.77
N PRO A 96 -2.55 9.64 20.66
CA PRO A 96 -1.49 10.64 20.66
C PRO A 96 -1.94 11.90 21.42
N MET A 97 -1.05 12.43 22.25
CA MET A 97 -1.26 13.63 23.06
C MET A 97 -0.87 14.89 22.27
N VAL A 98 -1.62 15.16 21.20
CA VAL A 98 -1.38 16.29 20.30
C VAL A 98 -1.70 17.63 20.98
N ASP A 99 -0.80 18.60 20.82
CA ASP A 99 -1.03 19.98 21.21
C ASP A 99 -1.95 20.68 20.20
N VAL A 100 -3.13 21.07 20.65
CA VAL A 100 -4.17 21.74 19.86
C VAL A 100 -4.32 23.23 20.19
N ASN A 101 -3.37 23.82 20.92
CA ASN A 101 -3.44 25.22 21.32
C ASN A 101 -3.19 26.23 20.17
N ASP A 102 -2.63 25.77 19.05
CA ASP A 102 -2.39 26.56 17.83
C ASP A 102 -3.04 25.87 16.61
N PRO A 103 -4.38 25.91 16.51
CA PRO A 103 -5.13 25.10 15.56
C PRO A 103 -4.86 25.52 14.12
N GLN A 104 -4.18 24.65 13.38
CA GLN A 104 -3.88 24.79 11.96
C GLN A 104 -3.58 23.44 11.30
N LEU A 105 -3.47 23.47 9.97
CA LEU A 105 -2.88 22.39 9.19
C LEU A 105 -1.35 22.55 9.14
N TYR A 106 -0.65 21.70 9.88
CA TYR A 106 0.80 21.56 9.79
C TYR A 106 1.17 20.73 8.56
N SER A 107 2.16 21.20 7.80
CA SER A 107 2.69 20.54 6.61
C SER A 107 4.21 20.49 6.69
N PHE A 108 4.80 19.33 6.42
CA PHE A 108 6.23 19.11 6.48
C PHE A 108 6.72 18.52 5.15
N GLU A 109 7.87 19.02 4.69
CA GLU A 109 8.58 18.54 3.52
C GLU A 109 10.04 18.32 3.91
N PHE A 110 10.54 17.11 3.68
CA PHE A 110 11.91 16.73 3.99
C PHE A 110 12.36 15.55 3.12
N THR A 111 13.66 15.37 2.95
CA THR A 111 14.23 14.23 2.22
C THR A 111 14.59 13.09 3.17
N PRO A 112 14.67 11.83 2.71
CA PRO A 112 15.08 10.70 3.53
C PRO A 112 16.41 10.93 4.25
N ASP A 113 17.41 11.54 3.59
CA ASP A 113 18.73 11.81 4.15
C ASP A 113 18.76 12.90 5.23
N GLN A 114 17.72 13.74 5.31
CA GLN A 114 17.51 14.64 6.44
C GLN A 114 17.01 13.91 7.69
N ALA A 115 16.24 12.83 7.51
CA ALA A 115 15.73 12.00 8.59
C ALA A 115 16.68 10.87 9.00
N ASP A 116 17.47 10.36 8.05
CA ASP A 116 18.46 9.30 8.25
C ASP A 116 19.66 9.48 7.31
N ALA A 117 20.82 9.84 7.86
CA ALA A 117 22.04 10.07 7.09
C ALA A 117 22.56 8.81 6.36
N GLU A 118 22.05 7.61 6.69
CA GLU A 118 22.38 6.37 5.99
C GLU A 118 21.50 6.10 4.76
N ALA A 119 20.43 6.88 4.54
CA ALA A 119 19.59 6.76 3.37
C ALA A 119 20.33 7.24 2.10
N THR A 120 20.26 6.46 1.03
CA THR A 120 21.04 6.72 -0.20
C THR A 120 20.22 6.65 -1.49
N GLU A 121 19.01 6.09 -1.44
CA GLU A 121 18.16 5.91 -2.62
C GLU A 121 16.90 6.78 -2.55
N VAL A 122 16.30 7.10 -3.69
CA VAL A 122 15.02 7.86 -3.78
C VAL A 122 14.96 9.02 -2.79
N LEU A 123 15.96 9.91 -2.83
CA LEU A 123 16.10 11.07 -1.93
C LEU A 123 15.18 12.24 -2.34
N ALA A 124 13.98 11.91 -2.79
CA ALA A 124 12.95 12.85 -3.19
C ALA A 124 12.24 13.45 -1.98
N THR A 125 11.32 14.39 -2.22
CA THR A 125 10.59 15.06 -1.14
C THR A 125 9.54 14.12 -0.53
N GLN A 126 9.67 13.84 0.76
CA GLN A 126 8.65 13.17 1.56
C GLN A 126 7.67 14.20 2.12
N LEU A 127 6.41 13.79 2.29
CA LEU A 127 5.36 14.68 2.78
C LEU A 127 4.82 14.18 4.11
N ALA A 128 4.56 15.09 5.05
CA ALA A 128 3.79 14.78 6.25
C ALA A 128 2.79 15.90 6.59
N TYR A 129 1.67 15.52 7.20
CA TYR A 129 0.57 16.43 7.52
C TYR A 129 -0.08 16.09 8.86
N LEU A 130 -0.52 17.13 9.57
CA LEU A 130 -1.33 17.04 10.78
C LEU A 130 -2.27 18.24 10.83
N ASP A 131 -3.57 18.01 10.84
CA ASP A 131 -4.57 19.06 11.01
C ASP A 131 -5.09 19.07 12.44
N THR A 132 -4.73 20.11 13.19
CA THR A 132 -5.16 20.28 14.59
C THR A 132 -6.48 21.04 14.71
N THR A 133 -7.09 21.42 13.58
CA THR A 133 -8.45 22.00 13.53
C THR A 133 -9.54 20.93 13.49
N ALA A 134 -9.19 19.68 13.16
CA ALA A 134 -10.10 18.54 13.07
C ALA A 134 -10.05 17.65 14.33
N PRO A 135 -11.13 16.94 14.68
CA PRO A 135 -11.08 15.88 15.68
C PRO A 135 -10.07 14.80 15.28
N LEU A 136 -9.13 14.47 16.16
CA LEU A 136 -8.06 13.53 15.88
C LEU A 136 -8.56 12.08 15.92
N GLN A 137 -8.17 11.29 14.93
CA GLN A 137 -8.49 9.85 14.86
C GLN A 137 -7.53 9.00 15.69
N GLY A 138 -6.37 9.54 16.08
CA GLY A 138 -5.33 8.80 16.81
C GLY A 138 -4.69 7.67 16.00
N LYS A 139 -4.71 7.80 14.67
CA LYS A 139 -4.15 6.86 13.69
C LYS A 139 -3.21 7.57 12.73
N LEU A 140 -2.18 6.87 12.29
CA LEU A 140 -1.26 7.33 11.25
C LEU A 140 -1.63 6.68 9.92
N VAL A 141 -1.75 7.48 8.87
CA VAL A 141 -1.76 6.96 7.50
C VAL A 141 -0.34 7.03 6.94
N VAL A 142 0.22 5.87 6.61
CA VAL A 142 1.43 5.77 5.78
C VAL A 142 0.99 5.61 4.33
N TYR A 143 1.27 6.61 3.50
CA TYR A 143 0.83 6.63 2.10
C TYR A 143 1.98 6.31 1.12
N LEU A 144 1.78 5.30 0.28
CA LEU A 144 2.75 4.81 -0.69
C LEU A 144 2.40 5.29 -2.11
N HIS A 145 3.34 5.99 -2.73
CA HIS A 145 3.21 6.46 -4.11
C HIS A 145 3.18 5.32 -5.13
N GLY A 146 2.72 5.65 -6.35
CA GLY A 146 2.70 4.76 -7.51
C GLY A 146 4.08 4.48 -8.11
N ALA A 147 4.10 3.79 -9.25
CA ALA A 147 5.32 3.33 -9.89
C ALA A 147 6.22 4.48 -10.39
N GLY A 148 7.52 4.18 -10.54
CA GLY A 148 8.51 5.10 -11.12
C GLY A 148 9.39 5.77 -10.07
N VAL A 149 9.99 6.89 -10.48
CA VAL A 149 10.97 7.67 -9.67
C VAL A 149 10.40 9.07 -9.46
N PRO A 150 9.62 9.30 -8.38
CA PRO A 150 9.00 10.59 -8.13
C PRO A 150 10.01 11.63 -7.65
N THR A 151 9.72 12.91 -7.88
CA THR A 151 10.40 14.04 -7.21
C THR A 151 9.74 14.40 -5.87
N VAL A 152 8.47 14.01 -5.71
CA VAL A 152 7.67 14.12 -4.47
C VAL A 152 6.93 12.80 -4.24
N CYS A 153 7.16 12.19 -3.10
CA CYS A 153 6.66 10.87 -2.75
C CYS A 153 5.29 10.99 -2.08
N GLY A 154 4.25 11.14 -2.89
CA GLY A 154 2.86 11.36 -2.46
C GLY A 154 2.19 12.48 -3.23
N SER A 155 0.97 12.85 -2.82
CA SER A 155 0.27 14.06 -3.30
C SER A 155 0.00 14.96 -2.12
N LYS A 156 0.20 16.28 -2.31
CA LYS A 156 -0.10 17.28 -1.28
C LYS A 156 -1.59 17.28 -0.96
N GLU A 157 -2.43 17.33 -1.98
CA GLU A 157 -3.89 17.32 -1.84
C GLU A 157 -4.37 16.07 -1.11
N HIS A 158 -3.79 14.91 -1.42
CA HIS A 158 -4.11 13.67 -0.72
C HIS A 158 -3.80 13.74 0.77
N GLY A 159 -2.56 14.11 1.11
CA GLY A 159 -2.15 14.21 2.50
C GLY A 159 -2.96 15.25 3.28
N GLN A 160 -3.30 16.37 2.65
CA GLN A 160 -4.14 17.41 3.25
C GLN A 160 -5.58 16.96 3.48
N VAL A 161 -6.20 16.22 2.55
CA VAL A 161 -7.55 15.68 2.74
C VAL A 161 -7.57 14.66 3.88
N LEU A 162 -6.59 13.75 3.92
CA LEU A 162 -6.47 12.79 5.02
C LEU A 162 -6.23 13.49 6.37
N ALA A 163 -5.37 14.51 6.41
CA ALA A 163 -5.14 15.27 7.64
C ALA A 163 -6.41 15.97 8.13
N LYS A 164 -7.21 16.54 7.22
CA LYS A 164 -8.51 17.15 7.54
C LYS A 164 -9.56 16.15 8.05
N MET A 165 -9.39 14.86 7.77
CA MET A 165 -10.19 13.79 8.39
C MET A 165 -9.67 13.39 9.79
N GLY A 166 -8.64 14.07 10.31
CA GLY A 166 -8.11 13.88 11.66
C GLY A 166 -6.93 12.91 11.78
N PHE A 167 -6.34 12.50 10.66
CA PHE A 167 -5.19 11.59 10.66
C PHE A 167 -3.86 12.33 10.79
N HIS A 168 -2.89 11.70 11.46
CA HIS A 168 -1.50 11.95 11.13
C HIS A 168 -1.22 11.31 9.78
N VAL A 169 -0.46 11.99 8.91
CA VAL A 169 -0.16 11.46 7.57
C VAL A 169 1.34 11.56 7.32
N PHE A 170 1.92 10.48 6.82
CA PHE A 170 3.30 10.44 6.34
C PHE A 170 3.40 9.68 5.02
N SER A 171 4.07 10.25 4.03
CA SER A 171 4.31 9.64 2.73
C SER A 171 5.81 9.43 2.53
N PRO A 172 6.36 8.25 2.90
CA PRO A 172 7.77 7.97 2.71
C PRO A 172 8.09 7.84 1.22
N CYS A 173 9.29 8.29 0.84
CA CYS A 173 9.85 7.89 -0.43
C CYS A 173 10.28 6.43 -0.36
N TYR A 174 10.12 5.67 -1.42
CA TYR A 174 10.64 4.31 -1.51
C TYR A 174 10.90 3.92 -2.95
N ARG A 175 11.64 2.84 -3.17
CA ARG A 175 11.87 2.34 -4.52
C ARG A 175 10.60 1.68 -5.08
N SER A 176 10.13 2.16 -6.22
CA SER A 176 8.93 1.65 -6.90
C SER A 176 9.12 1.57 -8.43
N ASP A 177 10.37 1.50 -8.91
CA ASP A 177 10.73 1.37 -10.32
C ASP A 177 10.85 -0.11 -10.75
N TYR A 178 10.05 -0.98 -10.15
CA TYR A 178 9.98 -2.41 -10.46
C TYR A 178 8.53 -2.88 -10.68
N GLY A 179 8.37 -4.10 -11.19
CA GLY A 179 7.06 -4.66 -11.50
C GLY A 179 7.13 -6.12 -11.96
N VAL A 180 5.98 -6.70 -12.30
CA VAL A 180 5.91 -8.11 -12.74
C VAL A 180 6.86 -8.41 -13.92
N GLY A 181 7.10 -7.44 -14.80
CA GLY A 181 8.01 -7.62 -15.94
C GLY A 181 9.48 -7.91 -15.57
N ASN A 182 9.94 -7.53 -14.37
CA ASN A 182 11.32 -7.76 -13.93
C ASN A 182 11.45 -8.64 -12.68
N CYS A 183 10.45 -8.63 -11.79
CA CYS A 183 10.37 -9.57 -10.67
C CYS A 183 9.71 -10.91 -11.04
N GLY A 184 9.17 -11.04 -12.25
CA GLY A 184 8.60 -12.29 -12.75
C GLY A 184 7.46 -12.83 -11.91
N ASP A 185 7.56 -14.12 -11.54
CA ASP A 185 6.54 -14.84 -10.77
C ASP A 185 6.59 -14.55 -9.26
N ASP A 186 7.55 -13.74 -8.80
CA ASP A 186 7.71 -13.34 -7.39
C ASP A 186 7.85 -11.81 -7.22
N ILE A 187 6.86 -11.07 -7.73
CA ILE A 187 6.75 -9.63 -7.40
C ILE A 187 6.52 -9.42 -5.91
N GLY A 188 5.96 -10.39 -5.20
CA GLY A 188 5.74 -10.36 -3.76
C GLY A 188 7.07 -10.20 -3.01
N GLY A 189 8.10 -10.96 -3.38
CA GLY A 189 9.46 -10.85 -2.86
C GLY A 189 10.05 -9.45 -3.06
N CYS A 190 9.98 -8.89 -4.27
CA CYS A 190 10.41 -7.51 -4.51
C CYS A 190 9.67 -6.48 -3.62
N ARG A 191 8.36 -6.63 -3.44
CA ARG A 191 7.58 -5.71 -2.58
C ARG A 191 7.95 -5.87 -1.11
N LEU A 192 8.19 -7.09 -0.66
CA LEU A 192 8.58 -7.39 0.73
C LEU A 192 9.98 -6.86 1.03
N GLU A 193 10.92 -6.97 0.08
CA GLU A 193 12.25 -6.40 0.22
C GLU A 193 12.25 -4.86 0.21
N ALA A 194 11.48 -4.22 -0.68
CA ALA A 194 11.29 -2.77 -0.64
C ALA A 194 10.66 -2.29 0.68
N PHE A 195 9.89 -3.16 1.34
CA PHE A 195 9.29 -2.87 2.62
C PHE A 195 10.26 -3.02 3.80
N GLU A 196 10.96 -4.16 3.91
CA GLU A 196 11.76 -4.53 5.09
C GLU A 196 13.26 -4.18 4.96
N GLY A 197 13.77 -4.04 3.74
CA GLY A 197 15.21 -3.88 3.47
C GLY A 197 16.00 -5.16 3.73
N VAL A 198 15.39 -6.31 3.43
CA VAL A 198 15.97 -7.65 3.53
C VAL A 198 15.91 -8.30 2.15
N ASP A 199 17.00 -8.93 1.71
CA ASP A 199 17.08 -9.62 0.41
C ASP A 199 16.02 -10.72 0.30
N HIS A 200 15.07 -10.54 -0.62
CA HIS A 200 14.03 -11.50 -0.97
C HIS A 200 14.03 -11.81 -2.47
N HIS A 201 14.55 -10.92 -3.33
CA HIS A 201 14.49 -11.12 -4.76
C HIS A 201 15.69 -10.49 -5.53
N PRO A 202 16.39 -11.23 -6.40
CA PRO A 202 17.65 -10.79 -7.03
C PRO A 202 17.57 -9.61 -8.02
N PHE A 203 16.37 -9.06 -8.26
CA PHE A 203 16.19 -7.93 -9.17
C PHE A 203 16.39 -6.58 -8.46
N ILE A 204 16.02 -6.50 -7.19
CA ILE A 204 16.24 -5.33 -6.36
C ILE A 204 17.26 -5.67 -5.26
N ASP A 205 17.81 -4.63 -4.65
CA ASP A 205 18.72 -4.74 -3.51
C ASP A 205 18.40 -3.52 -2.65
N ILE A 206 17.62 -3.71 -1.59
CA ILE A 206 17.18 -2.64 -0.70
C ILE A 206 17.83 -2.83 0.67
N THR A 207 18.69 -1.88 1.03
CA THR A 207 19.27 -1.85 2.38
C THR A 207 18.25 -1.30 3.38
N PRO A 208 18.37 -1.61 4.69
CA PRO A 208 17.43 -1.13 5.70
C PRO A 208 17.19 0.40 5.67
N PRO A 209 18.20 1.29 5.58
CA PRO A 209 17.95 2.75 5.49
C PRO A 209 17.09 3.19 4.29
N ASN A 210 17.00 2.34 3.26
CA ASN A 210 16.22 2.59 2.05
C ASN A 210 14.86 1.89 2.04
N SER A 211 14.55 1.09 3.07
CA SER A 211 13.27 0.38 3.19
C SER A 211 12.14 1.30 3.65
N ILE A 212 10.90 0.94 3.31
CA ILE A 212 9.72 1.67 3.80
C ILE A 212 9.66 1.64 5.33
N GLU A 213 9.88 0.47 5.97
CA GLU A 213 9.75 0.31 7.42
C GLU A 213 10.72 1.22 8.18
N THR A 214 11.99 1.25 7.77
CA THR A 214 12.99 2.14 8.39
C THR A 214 12.67 3.60 8.12
N ARG A 215 12.19 3.96 6.91
CA ARG A 215 11.80 5.35 6.60
C ARG A 215 10.61 5.84 7.41
N VAL A 216 9.66 4.96 7.75
CA VAL A 216 8.59 5.28 8.68
C VAL A 216 9.16 5.62 10.06
N VAL A 217 10.05 4.78 10.61
CA VAL A 217 10.66 5.02 11.92
C VAL A 217 11.45 6.32 11.96
N LYS A 218 12.34 6.53 10.97
CA LYS A 218 13.21 7.69 10.89
C LYS A 218 12.43 8.97 10.58
N GLY A 219 11.46 8.90 9.68
CA GLY A 219 10.57 10.02 9.34
C GLY A 219 9.76 10.49 10.54
N LEU A 220 9.15 9.58 11.30
CA LEU A 220 8.38 9.93 12.51
C LEU A 220 9.28 10.50 13.61
N SER A 221 10.48 9.94 13.80
CA SER A 221 11.47 10.48 14.74
C SER A 221 11.93 11.90 14.35
N TYR A 222 12.13 12.13 13.06
CA TYR A 222 12.46 13.45 12.52
C TYR A 222 11.31 14.45 12.74
N LEU A 223 10.08 14.07 12.42
CA LEU A 223 8.89 14.89 12.63
C LEU A 223 8.66 15.23 14.10
N GLN A 224 8.91 14.27 15.01
CA GLN A 224 8.88 14.51 16.45
C GLN A 224 9.88 15.58 16.88
N ALA A 225 11.10 15.58 16.30
CA ALA A 225 12.09 16.60 16.59
C ALA A 225 11.72 17.98 16.03
N GLN A 226 11.08 18.03 14.85
CA GLN A 226 10.64 19.29 14.22
C GLN A 226 9.38 19.88 14.86
N HIS A 227 8.44 19.04 15.27
CA HIS A 227 7.18 19.46 15.86
C HIS A 227 6.77 18.56 17.03
N PRO A 228 7.34 18.78 18.23
CA PRO A 228 7.09 17.93 19.37
C PRO A 228 5.62 17.86 19.80
N GLY A 229 4.86 18.94 19.59
CA GLY A 229 3.42 19.00 19.86
C GLY A 229 2.57 18.10 18.97
N GLY A 230 3.15 17.51 17.90
CA GLY A 230 2.43 16.55 17.05
C GLY A 230 2.36 15.14 17.63
N ASP A 231 3.16 14.82 18.66
CA ASP A 231 3.27 13.49 19.27
C ASP A 231 3.45 12.33 18.26
N TRP A 232 4.27 12.56 17.23
CA TRP A 232 4.57 11.60 16.15
C TRP A 232 5.18 10.28 16.67
N GLN A 233 5.92 10.35 17.77
CA GLN A 233 6.50 9.20 18.47
C GLN A 233 5.46 8.21 19.03
N TYR A 234 4.20 8.62 19.18
CA TYR A 234 3.12 7.73 19.63
C TYR A 234 2.95 6.51 18.73
N PHE A 235 3.29 6.63 17.44
CA PHE A 235 3.20 5.55 16.46
C PHE A 235 4.43 4.62 16.45
N LEU A 236 5.35 4.77 17.41
CA LEU A 236 6.56 3.96 17.56
C LEU A 236 6.60 3.23 18.91
N ASP A 237 7.14 2.02 18.91
CA ASP A 237 7.58 1.27 20.09
C ASP A 237 9.09 1.06 20.00
N GLY A 238 9.85 2.01 20.55
CA GLY A 238 11.29 2.12 20.29
C GLY A 238 11.57 2.33 18.81
N ASP A 239 12.34 1.42 18.21
CA ASP A 239 12.72 1.46 16.80
C ASP A 239 11.75 0.69 15.88
N ALA A 240 10.56 0.30 16.38
CA ALA A 240 9.56 -0.42 15.61
C ALA A 240 8.28 0.41 15.42
N PRO A 241 7.64 0.39 14.24
CA PRO A 241 6.32 0.98 14.08
C PRO A 241 5.25 0.21 14.85
N ARG A 242 4.33 0.92 15.50
CA ARG A 242 3.09 0.35 16.06
C ARG A 242 2.09 0.10 14.94
N TRP A 243 2.34 -0.93 14.14
CA TRP A 243 1.55 -1.22 12.94
C TRP A 243 0.04 -1.30 13.19
N ASP A 244 -0.38 -1.78 14.36
CA ASP A 244 -1.79 -1.84 14.78
C ASP A 244 -2.43 -0.47 15.09
N ARG A 245 -1.69 0.63 14.91
CA ARG A 245 -2.16 2.02 14.90
C ARG A 245 -1.95 2.72 13.56
N ILE A 246 -1.43 2.00 12.56
CA ILE A 246 -1.08 2.53 11.25
C ILE A 246 -2.05 1.97 10.21
N ILE A 247 -2.61 2.87 9.40
CA ILE A 247 -3.28 2.54 8.15
C ILE A 247 -2.23 2.59 7.05
N ILE A 248 -1.96 1.45 6.40
CA ILE A 248 -1.11 1.42 5.21
C ILE A 248 -1.98 1.67 3.99
N SER A 249 -1.63 2.67 3.20
CA SER A 249 -2.43 3.10 2.06
C SER A 249 -1.54 3.34 0.86
N GLY A 250 -2.04 3.14 -0.35
CA GLY A 250 -1.27 3.52 -1.53
C GLY A 250 -2.09 3.47 -2.82
N ILE A 251 -1.49 3.99 -3.89
CA ILE A 251 -2.08 3.95 -5.24
C ILE A 251 -1.25 3.10 -6.19
N SER A 252 -1.89 2.35 -7.10
CA SER A 252 -1.19 1.63 -8.17
C SER A 252 -0.15 0.66 -7.62
N HIS A 253 1.13 0.86 -7.94
CA HIS A 253 2.25 0.16 -7.29
C HIS A 253 2.18 0.20 -5.76
N GLY A 254 1.92 1.37 -5.17
CA GLY A 254 1.76 1.54 -3.73
C GLY A 254 0.53 0.83 -3.17
N ALA A 255 -0.52 0.62 -3.96
CA ALA A 255 -1.67 -0.18 -3.55
C ALA A 255 -1.29 -1.68 -3.45
N SER A 256 -0.58 -2.22 -4.45
CA SER A 256 -0.03 -3.57 -4.36
C SER A 256 0.93 -3.74 -3.16
N SER A 257 1.83 -2.77 -2.93
CA SER A 257 2.75 -2.79 -1.79
C SER A 257 2.01 -2.69 -0.45
N SER A 258 0.95 -1.89 -0.36
CA SER A 258 0.10 -1.81 0.85
C SER A 258 -0.55 -3.16 1.16
N GLY A 259 -1.02 -3.88 0.13
CA GLY A 259 -1.52 -5.24 0.25
C GLY A 259 -0.45 -6.18 0.81
N VAL A 260 0.75 -6.22 0.21
CA VAL A 260 1.87 -7.06 0.68
C VAL A 260 2.28 -6.72 2.12
N ILE A 261 2.30 -5.45 2.51
CA ILE A 261 2.60 -5.05 3.90
C ILE A 261 1.55 -5.63 4.84
N ALA A 262 0.26 -5.51 4.51
CA ALA A 262 -0.81 -6.05 5.34
C ALA A 262 -0.85 -7.60 5.37
N MET A 263 -0.28 -8.27 4.35
CA MET A 263 -0.01 -9.70 4.43
C MET A 263 1.02 -10.04 5.52
N ASN A 264 1.99 -9.15 5.79
CA ASN A 264 3.20 -9.42 6.59
C ASN A 264 3.33 -8.58 7.88
N ARG A 265 2.37 -7.68 8.16
CA ARG A 265 2.26 -6.89 9.40
C ARG A 265 0.80 -6.83 9.80
N ILE A 266 0.52 -6.69 11.10
CA ILE A 266 -0.84 -6.45 11.61
C ILE A 266 -1.07 -4.94 11.60
N VAL A 267 -1.68 -4.44 10.53
CA VAL A 267 -2.03 -3.02 10.39
C VAL A 267 -3.44 -2.73 10.93
N ASP A 268 -3.74 -1.46 11.18
CA ASP A 268 -5.11 -1.03 11.50
C ASP A 268 -6.04 -1.25 10.30
N ARG A 269 -5.62 -0.78 9.12
CA ARG A 269 -6.28 -1.01 7.82
C ARG A 269 -5.28 -1.01 6.67
N ALA A 270 -5.64 -1.71 5.60
CA ALA A 270 -4.94 -1.65 4.32
C ALA A 270 -5.87 -1.02 3.27
N VAL A 271 -5.49 0.14 2.72
CA VAL A 271 -6.30 0.89 1.76
C VAL A 271 -5.62 0.91 0.39
N MET A 272 -6.19 0.16 -0.56
CA MET A 272 -5.64 -0.07 -1.90
C MET A 272 -6.44 0.74 -2.93
N LEU A 273 -5.82 1.77 -3.49
CA LEU A 273 -6.44 2.68 -4.46
C LEU A 273 -5.92 2.37 -5.87
N SER A 274 -6.80 2.08 -6.82
CA SER A 274 -6.43 1.74 -8.20
C SER A 274 -5.30 0.70 -8.30
N GLY A 275 -5.48 -0.40 -7.58
CA GLY A 275 -4.58 -1.55 -7.50
C GLY A 275 -5.15 -2.57 -6.51
N PRO A 276 -4.54 -3.75 -6.33
CA PRO A 276 -3.30 -4.22 -6.94
C PRO A 276 -3.42 -4.61 -8.42
N LEU A 277 -2.34 -4.46 -9.20
CA LEU A 277 -2.21 -5.06 -10.54
C LEU A 277 -1.13 -6.15 -10.54
N ASP A 278 -1.36 -7.18 -9.73
CA ASP A 278 -0.43 -8.30 -9.51
C ASP A 278 -1.12 -9.64 -9.86
N THR A 279 -1.97 -9.67 -10.88
CA THR A 279 -2.75 -10.86 -11.26
C THR A 279 -1.86 -12.10 -11.41
N ASN A 280 -2.33 -13.24 -10.88
CA ASN A 280 -1.64 -14.54 -10.83
C ASN A 280 -0.42 -14.63 -9.89
N GLN A 281 -0.13 -13.60 -9.10
CA GLN A 281 1.00 -13.63 -8.17
C GLN A 281 0.61 -14.38 -6.89
N ALA A 282 1.54 -15.21 -6.37
CA ALA A 282 1.25 -16.14 -5.28
C ALA A 282 0.80 -15.43 -3.99
N TRP A 283 1.33 -14.22 -3.72
CA TRP A 283 1.01 -13.45 -2.52
C TRP A 283 -0.47 -13.10 -2.40
N LEU A 284 -1.19 -12.93 -3.52
CA LEU A 284 -2.63 -12.63 -3.53
C LEU A 284 -3.47 -13.75 -2.92
N LYS A 285 -2.94 -14.97 -2.83
CA LYS A 285 -3.64 -16.14 -2.29
C LYS A 285 -3.06 -16.60 -0.94
N GLY A 286 -2.17 -15.79 -0.36
CA GLY A 286 -1.58 -16.07 0.94
C GLY A 286 -2.57 -15.87 2.08
N GLN A 287 -2.14 -16.23 3.30
CA GLN A 287 -2.89 -15.92 4.51
C GLN A 287 -2.38 -14.59 5.09
N PRO A 288 -3.21 -13.54 5.19
CA PRO A 288 -2.75 -12.26 5.71
C PRO A 288 -2.55 -12.30 7.23
N MET A 289 -1.52 -11.60 7.73
CA MET A 289 -1.39 -11.30 9.16
C MET A 289 -2.43 -10.29 9.63
N THR A 290 -2.72 -9.28 8.83
CA THR A 290 -3.86 -8.38 9.06
C THR A 290 -5.16 -9.13 8.77
N ALA A 291 -6.17 -8.95 9.62
CA ALA A 291 -7.46 -9.59 9.40
C ALA A 291 -8.11 -9.08 8.09
N ILE A 292 -8.68 -9.97 7.28
CA ILE A 292 -9.11 -9.63 5.91
C ILE A 292 -10.18 -8.55 5.87
N GLU A 293 -10.99 -8.44 6.94
CA GLU A 293 -11.98 -7.38 7.14
C GLU A 293 -11.37 -5.98 7.35
N ARG A 294 -10.05 -5.84 7.31
CA ARG A 294 -9.33 -4.56 7.37
C ARG A 294 -8.75 -4.16 6.02
N PHE A 295 -8.93 -4.96 4.97
CA PHE A 295 -8.49 -4.66 3.61
C PHE A 295 -9.60 -3.96 2.85
N TRP A 296 -9.31 -2.80 2.27
CA TRP A 296 -10.22 -2.00 1.47
C TRP A 296 -9.62 -1.74 0.10
N GLY A 297 -10.45 -1.82 -0.93
CA GLY A 297 -10.07 -1.62 -2.32
C GLY A 297 -11.02 -0.64 -2.98
N PHE A 298 -10.49 0.29 -3.76
CA PHE A 298 -11.29 1.23 -4.55
C PHE A 298 -10.73 1.38 -5.96
N THR A 299 -11.56 1.16 -6.96
CA THR A 299 -11.17 1.20 -8.37
C THR A 299 -12.21 1.90 -9.23
N HIS A 300 -11.74 2.57 -10.28
CA HIS A 300 -12.59 3.29 -11.23
C HIS A 300 -12.75 2.50 -12.53
N THR A 301 -13.95 2.44 -13.12
CA THR A 301 -14.19 1.67 -14.36
C THR A 301 -13.50 2.23 -15.61
N ALA A 302 -13.23 3.53 -15.64
CA ALA A 302 -12.39 4.21 -16.65
C ALA A 302 -10.87 4.00 -16.47
N ASP A 303 -10.43 3.18 -15.51
CA ASP A 303 -9.05 2.71 -15.41
C ASP A 303 -8.90 1.40 -16.20
N ASP A 304 -8.01 1.35 -17.18
CA ASP A 304 -7.78 0.14 -17.99
C ASP A 304 -7.34 -1.08 -17.15
N GLN A 305 -6.77 -0.82 -15.95
CA GLN A 305 -6.32 -1.85 -15.01
C GLN A 305 -7.46 -2.38 -14.11
N HIS A 306 -8.63 -1.74 -14.14
CA HIS A 306 -9.79 -2.06 -13.30
C HIS A 306 -10.16 -3.56 -13.23
N PRO A 307 -10.24 -4.31 -14.35
CA PRO A 307 -10.55 -5.74 -14.29
C PRO A 307 -9.51 -6.53 -13.48
N GLY A 308 -8.23 -6.15 -13.57
CA GLY A 308 -7.15 -6.74 -12.79
C GLY A 308 -7.28 -6.45 -11.29
N HIS A 309 -7.67 -5.22 -10.93
CA HIS A 309 -7.91 -4.84 -9.54
C HIS A 309 -9.04 -5.67 -8.92
N LEU A 310 -10.15 -5.83 -9.65
CA LEU A 310 -11.27 -6.66 -9.19
C LEU A 310 -10.89 -8.13 -8.98
N GLN A 311 -10.05 -8.68 -9.86
CA GLN A 311 -9.52 -10.02 -9.71
C GLN A 311 -8.59 -10.12 -8.50
N ALA A 312 -7.69 -9.15 -8.28
CA ALA A 312 -6.82 -9.13 -7.11
C ALA A 312 -7.62 -9.07 -5.81
N PHE A 313 -8.68 -8.24 -5.75
CA PHE A 313 -9.58 -8.20 -4.60
C PHE A 313 -10.29 -9.54 -4.35
N ALA A 314 -10.66 -10.24 -5.41
CA ALA A 314 -11.27 -11.57 -5.31
C ALA A 314 -10.26 -12.62 -4.81
N ASP A 315 -9.04 -12.61 -5.36
CA ASP A 315 -7.98 -13.56 -5.02
C ASP A 315 -7.55 -13.40 -3.55
N LEU A 316 -7.48 -12.17 -3.05
CA LEU A 316 -7.23 -11.84 -1.63
C LEU A 316 -8.35 -12.28 -0.69
N GLY A 317 -9.54 -12.62 -1.22
CA GLY A 317 -10.70 -12.99 -0.41
C GLY A 317 -11.31 -11.80 0.35
N MET A 318 -11.17 -10.58 -0.17
CA MET A 318 -11.73 -9.37 0.45
C MET A 318 -13.24 -9.46 0.62
N VAL A 319 -13.74 -8.82 1.69
CA VAL A 319 -15.14 -8.95 2.11
C VAL A 319 -16.10 -8.35 1.07
N GLY A 320 -17.14 -9.13 0.73
CA GLY A 320 -18.25 -8.71 -0.12
C GLY A 320 -18.02 -8.91 -1.62
N ASP A 321 -19.08 -8.72 -2.39
CA ASP A 321 -19.01 -8.58 -3.85
C ASP A 321 -18.62 -7.14 -4.23
N PRO A 322 -18.09 -6.87 -5.44
CA PRO A 322 -17.84 -5.51 -5.89
C PRO A 322 -19.09 -4.62 -5.76
N ALA A 323 -18.95 -3.47 -5.09
CA ALA A 323 -20.05 -2.55 -4.81
C ALA A 323 -19.84 -1.21 -5.52
N VAL A 324 -20.81 -0.79 -6.33
CA VAL A 324 -20.80 0.52 -7.00
C VAL A 324 -21.19 1.60 -5.99
N VAL A 325 -20.33 2.61 -5.81
CA VAL A 325 -20.50 3.66 -4.79
C VAL A 325 -21.28 4.88 -5.27
N ASP A 326 -21.42 5.06 -6.58
CA ASP A 326 -21.86 6.33 -7.21
C ASP A 326 -23.23 6.82 -6.71
N ASP A 327 -24.19 5.90 -6.53
CA ASP A 327 -25.54 6.19 -6.02
C ASP A 327 -25.82 5.49 -4.68
N ALA A 328 -24.79 4.90 -4.07
CA ALA A 328 -24.90 4.17 -2.82
C ALA A 328 -24.38 4.99 -1.64
N GLN A 329 -24.84 4.68 -0.44
CA GLN A 329 -24.35 5.29 0.79
C GLN A 329 -23.55 4.27 1.61
N PRO A 330 -22.58 4.71 2.43
CA PRO A 330 -21.96 3.85 3.42
C PRO A 330 -23.00 3.06 4.25
N PRO A 331 -22.76 1.79 4.58
CA PRO A 331 -21.50 1.05 4.43
C PRO A 331 -21.39 0.28 3.10
N TYR A 332 -22.04 0.72 2.02
CA TYR A 332 -21.93 0.11 0.67
C TYR A 332 -22.27 -1.38 0.64
N GLY A 333 -23.36 -1.76 1.33
CA GLY A 333 -23.77 -3.16 1.46
C GLY A 333 -22.80 -4.01 2.31
N GLY A 334 -21.88 -3.39 3.05
CA GLY A 334 -20.84 -4.04 3.83
C GLY A 334 -19.64 -4.51 3.00
N SER A 335 -19.57 -4.14 1.71
CA SER A 335 -18.45 -4.52 0.85
C SER A 335 -17.21 -3.67 1.10
N GLN A 336 -16.06 -4.30 0.94
CA GLN A 336 -14.74 -3.65 0.98
C GLN A 336 -14.11 -3.52 -0.41
N ARG A 337 -14.86 -3.89 -1.46
CA ARG A 337 -14.43 -3.93 -2.86
C ARG A 337 -15.21 -2.87 -3.62
N LEU A 338 -14.80 -1.62 -3.45
CA LEU A 338 -15.55 -0.47 -3.92
C LEU A 338 -15.22 -0.16 -5.38
N VAL A 339 -16.23 0.22 -6.13
CA VAL A 339 -16.15 0.54 -7.56
C VAL A 339 -16.88 1.85 -7.84
N THR A 340 -16.34 2.67 -8.73
CA THR A 340 -16.99 3.88 -9.22
C THR A 340 -16.94 3.95 -10.74
N SER A 341 -17.95 4.57 -11.34
CA SER A 341 -17.98 5.00 -12.74
C SER A 341 -18.26 6.50 -12.85
N ALA A 342 -18.03 7.27 -11.78
CA ALA A 342 -18.27 8.70 -11.78
C ALA A 342 -17.50 9.39 -12.93
N PRO A 343 -18.06 10.42 -13.58
CA PRO A 343 -17.37 11.09 -14.68
C PRO A 343 -16.01 11.66 -14.24
N THR A 344 -14.93 11.24 -14.90
CA THR A 344 -13.56 11.74 -14.68
C THR A 344 -12.76 11.68 -15.98
N ASN A 345 -11.72 12.50 -16.06
CA ASN A 345 -10.69 12.44 -17.12
C ASN A 345 -9.48 11.58 -16.70
N ASN A 346 -9.44 11.09 -15.45
CA ASN A 346 -8.34 10.31 -14.91
C ASN A 346 -8.88 9.20 -13.99
N GLY A 347 -9.37 8.10 -14.59
CA GLY A 347 -9.91 6.96 -13.84
C GLY A 347 -8.92 6.41 -12.81
N HIS A 348 -7.66 6.20 -13.23
CA HIS A 348 -6.62 5.66 -12.37
C HIS A 348 -6.33 6.54 -11.14
N GLY A 349 -6.15 7.84 -11.33
CA GLY A 349 -5.85 8.78 -10.23
C GLY A 349 -7.07 9.18 -9.39
N SER A 350 -8.29 9.07 -9.92
CA SER A 350 -9.51 9.59 -9.29
C SER A 350 -9.92 8.88 -7.98
N THR A 351 -9.34 7.73 -7.65
CA THR A 351 -9.65 7.02 -6.40
C THR A 351 -8.88 7.57 -5.21
N GLN A 352 -7.79 8.31 -5.46
CA GLN A 352 -6.99 8.97 -4.44
C GLN A 352 -7.73 10.17 -3.83
N ALA A 353 -7.77 10.26 -2.50
CA ALA A 353 -8.31 11.45 -1.84
C ALA A 353 -7.64 12.72 -2.37
N GLY A 354 -8.42 13.75 -2.71
CA GLY A 354 -7.88 14.95 -3.33
C GLY A 354 -7.59 14.83 -4.84
N GLY A 355 -6.76 15.74 -5.36
CA GLY A 355 -6.22 15.69 -6.73
C GLY A 355 -7.29 15.60 -7.81
N ALA A 356 -7.17 14.56 -8.65
CA ALA A 356 -8.04 14.30 -9.81
C ALA A 356 -9.42 13.70 -9.46
N SER A 357 -9.74 13.58 -8.17
CA SER A 357 -11.04 13.10 -7.73
C SER A 357 -12.17 14.04 -8.16
N PRO A 358 -13.29 13.49 -8.67
CA PRO A 358 -14.41 14.28 -9.11
C PRO A 358 -15.07 15.03 -7.94
N LYS A 359 -15.63 16.19 -8.26
CA LYS A 359 -16.31 17.07 -7.33
C LYS A 359 -17.72 17.40 -7.82
N ASP A 360 -18.60 17.71 -6.90
CA ASP A 360 -19.94 18.20 -7.20
C ASP A 360 -19.95 19.69 -7.63
N ALA A 361 -21.14 20.24 -7.85
CA ALA A 361 -21.32 21.65 -8.20
C ALA A 361 -20.93 22.63 -7.08
N ASN A 362 -20.84 22.17 -5.83
CA ASN A 362 -20.40 22.96 -4.68
C ASN A 362 -18.88 22.87 -4.46
N ASN A 363 -18.16 22.15 -5.33
CA ASN A 363 -16.72 21.89 -5.23
C ASN A 363 -16.35 20.96 -4.05
N ASP A 364 -17.32 20.16 -3.58
CA ASP A 364 -17.11 19.10 -2.60
C ASP A 364 -16.74 17.78 -3.30
N TYR A 365 -15.84 17.00 -2.70
CA TYR A 365 -15.41 15.73 -3.28
C TYR A 365 -16.53 14.69 -3.22
N LEU A 366 -16.88 14.10 -4.37
CA LEU A 366 -17.92 13.07 -4.45
C LEU A 366 -17.57 11.82 -3.62
N PHE A 367 -16.27 11.54 -3.48
CA PHE A 367 -15.77 10.34 -2.80
C PHE A 367 -15.40 10.57 -1.32
N MET A 368 -15.72 11.73 -0.74
CA MET A 368 -15.46 11.95 0.70
C MET A 368 -16.07 10.83 1.58
N PRO A 369 -17.35 10.44 1.41
CA PRO A 369 -17.93 9.35 2.22
C PRO A 369 -17.27 7.99 1.98
N VAL A 370 -16.72 7.78 0.77
CA VAL A 370 -15.98 6.56 0.42
C VAL A 370 -14.69 6.50 1.21
N TRP A 371 -13.91 7.58 1.20
CA TRP A 371 -12.66 7.67 1.95
C TRP A 371 -12.90 7.56 3.45
N GLU A 372 -13.86 8.29 4.01
CA GLU A 372 -14.23 8.18 5.43
C GLU A 372 -14.53 6.73 5.84
N THR A 373 -15.25 6.00 5.00
CA THR A 373 -15.56 4.58 5.24
C THR A 373 -14.32 3.68 5.19
N MET A 374 -13.49 3.84 4.16
CA MET A 374 -12.29 3.02 3.95
C MET A 374 -11.24 3.25 5.03
N TYR A 375 -10.98 4.51 5.40
CA TYR A 375 -10.03 4.88 6.44
C TYR A 375 -10.61 4.74 7.86
N GLY A 376 -11.92 4.52 7.99
CA GLY A 376 -12.55 4.26 9.28
C GLY A 376 -12.67 5.51 10.16
N VAL A 377 -12.97 6.65 9.55
CA VAL A 377 -13.21 7.91 10.27
C VAL A 377 -14.36 7.72 11.24
N THR A 378 -14.10 8.00 12.51
CA THR A 378 -15.11 7.98 13.56
C THR A 378 -15.70 9.39 13.77
N PRO A 379 -17.04 9.53 13.89
CA PRO A 379 -17.71 10.82 14.07
C PRO A 379 -17.39 11.56 15.37
#